data_AF-A0A2V9FKT1-F1
#
_entry.id   AF-A0A2V9FKT1-F1
#
_cell.length_a   1.000
_cell.length_b   1.000
_cell.length_c   1.000
_cell.angle_alpha   90.00
_cell.angle_beta   90.00
_cell.angle_gamma   90.00
#
_symmetry.space_group_name_H-M   'P 1'
#
loop_
_entity.id
_entity.type
_entity.pdbx_description
1 polymer ?
#
loop_
_entity_poly.entity_id
_entity_poly.type
_entity_poly.pdbx_seq_one_letter_code
_entity_poly.pdbx_strand_id
1 'polypeptide(L)'
;QIVTQDSRVWIAGLGDEGGSGSWLASIMKQLGQPNNEELDKIQQFVDGVLWGGLQFRDGPHPYGVRKSLFYYQPDQLPPNYYRSDFDWSSWTSWSMKTSERVDRSYNYPHVAAAYWVLYRLARNNQGLVTDHPWDWYLTHAYETSVAMTKFADGLAVFGQMEGSIFVQILADLKREGMTAEAANLEARMQTRANRWKSEAYPFGSEMPWDSTGQEEVYAWMKYFDYQDKAEVTLDAVLGYDPTIPHWGYNGSARRYWDFVFAAKYRRLERQLHHYGSGLNAIPVLAEYREHPGDFYLLRVGYGGTMGTLTDIDREGFLAPAFHSFPDMLKFDPLSGDNGPNFFGHAFNTATYIVRHPEFGWVAFGGNARVDGHTVKVAPLDSFRLRVYVAPLGLWLTLDAGKFESVEVDAKTGAVRVGLSGVTQFTSAARLRIEQPAKLQGVGIFHPAKPLQTERDAYVVPLEKGTTWVELIAGR
;
A
#
# COMPACT_ATOMS: atom_id res chain seq x y z
N GLN A 1 -8.51 0.67 23.79
CA GLN A 1 -9.77 -0.08 24.07
C GLN A 1 -10.36 -0.52 22.75
N ILE A 2 -11.02 -1.68 22.69
CA ILE A 2 -11.65 -2.18 21.45
C ILE A 2 -13.05 -1.57 21.32
N VAL A 3 -13.42 -1.12 20.12
CA VAL A 3 -14.78 -0.65 19.83
C VAL A 3 -15.68 -1.87 19.60
N THR A 4 -16.62 -2.10 20.50
CA THR A 4 -17.55 -3.25 20.41
C THR A 4 -18.90 -2.88 19.80
N GLN A 5 -19.27 -1.60 19.76
CA GLN A 5 -20.45 -1.07 19.09
C GLN A 5 -20.18 0.37 18.64
N ASP A 6 -20.70 0.75 17.46
CA ASP A 6 -20.84 2.12 16.94
C ASP A 6 -22.09 2.13 16.05
N SER A 7 -22.83 3.25 15.98
CA SER A 7 -23.99 3.36 15.08
C SER A 7 -23.63 3.46 13.60
N ARG A 8 -22.35 3.64 13.29
CA ARG A 8 -21.72 3.35 11.99
C ARG A 8 -21.22 1.92 12.06
N VAL A 9 -22.11 0.98 11.73
CA VAL A 9 -21.95 -0.43 12.11
C VAL A 9 -20.66 -1.05 11.56
N TRP A 10 -20.13 -0.51 10.45
CA TRP A 10 -18.88 -0.94 9.86
C TRP A 10 -17.67 -0.81 10.80
N ILE A 11 -17.61 0.20 11.67
CA ILE A 11 -16.49 0.42 12.60
C ILE A 11 -16.32 -0.79 13.54
N ALA A 12 -17.42 -1.22 14.18
CA ALA A 12 -17.41 -2.40 15.04
C ALA A 12 -17.47 -3.71 14.25
N GLY A 13 -17.86 -3.64 12.97
CA GLY A 13 -18.04 -4.79 12.10
C GLY A 13 -16.84 -5.16 11.25
N LEU A 14 -15.70 -4.49 11.44
CA LEU A 14 -14.42 -4.80 10.79
C LEU A 14 -14.47 -4.72 9.24
N GLY A 15 -15.48 -4.06 8.69
CA GLY A 15 -15.66 -3.86 7.25
C GLY A 15 -15.69 -2.37 6.92
N ASP A 16 -15.81 -2.05 5.63
CA ASP A 16 -15.65 -0.66 5.15
C ASP A 16 -14.26 -0.09 5.51
N GLU A 17 -13.83 1.07 5.00
CA GLU A 17 -12.48 1.58 5.33
C GLU A 17 -12.37 1.88 6.82
N GLY A 18 -13.42 2.41 7.43
CA GLY A 18 -13.44 2.82 8.84
C GLY A 18 -13.38 1.66 9.85
N GLY A 19 -13.82 0.46 9.45
CA GLY A 19 -13.66 -0.76 10.26
C GLY A 19 -12.45 -1.58 9.87
N SER A 20 -12.03 -1.50 8.61
CA SER A 20 -10.90 -2.26 8.08
C SER A 20 -9.54 -1.69 8.45
N GLY A 21 -9.49 -0.40 8.79
CA GLY A 21 -8.22 0.32 8.89
C GLY A 21 -7.21 -0.29 9.86
N SER A 22 -7.66 -0.73 11.03
CA SER A 22 -6.78 -1.30 12.05
C SER A 22 -6.13 -2.63 11.65
N TRP A 23 -6.92 -3.57 11.12
CA TRP A 23 -6.40 -4.88 10.72
C TRP A 23 -5.61 -4.79 9.42
N LEU A 24 -6.02 -3.94 8.48
CA LEU A 24 -5.28 -3.76 7.23
C LEU A 24 -3.88 -3.18 7.51
N ALA A 25 -3.77 -2.12 8.32
CA ALA A 25 -2.46 -1.56 8.68
C ALA A 25 -1.58 -2.61 9.39
N SER A 26 -2.16 -3.38 10.30
CA SER A 26 -1.46 -4.44 11.04
C SER A 26 -0.90 -5.53 10.11
N ILE A 27 -1.65 -5.91 9.07
CA ILE A 27 -1.20 -6.88 8.07
C ILE A 27 -0.17 -6.25 7.13
N MET A 28 -0.41 -5.05 6.61
CA MET A 28 0.53 -4.35 5.71
C MET A 28 1.91 -4.11 6.35
N LYS A 29 1.97 -3.89 7.66
CA LYS A 29 3.23 -3.79 8.42
C LYS A 29 4.11 -5.03 8.23
N GLN A 30 3.50 -6.21 8.16
CA GLN A 30 4.24 -7.48 8.10
C GLN A 30 5.07 -7.61 6.82
N LEU A 31 4.73 -6.87 5.76
CA LEU A 31 5.48 -6.87 4.50
C LEU A 31 6.97 -6.52 4.69
N GLY A 32 7.29 -5.58 5.61
CA GLY A 32 8.67 -5.17 5.88
C GLY A 32 9.16 -5.39 7.30
N GLN A 33 8.25 -5.59 8.25
CA GLN A 33 8.59 -5.89 9.64
C GLN A 33 7.76 -7.08 10.16
N PRO A 34 7.97 -8.29 9.60
CA PRO A 34 7.25 -9.48 10.05
C PRO A 34 7.56 -9.77 11.52
N ASN A 35 6.53 -10.08 12.28
CA ASN A 35 6.61 -10.55 13.66
C ASN A 35 5.81 -11.85 13.79
N ASN A 36 6.45 -12.91 14.29
CA ASN A 36 5.84 -14.24 14.34
C ASN A 36 4.57 -14.29 15.21
N GLU A 37 4.59 -13.65 16.38
CA GLU A 37 3.44 -13.66 17.30
C GLU A 37 2.26 -12.87 16.71
N GLU A 38 2.53 -11.78 15.98
CA GLU A 38 1.51 -11.04 15.26
C GLU A 38 0.96 -11.84 14.07
N LEU A 39 1.83 -12.54 13.34
CA LEU A 39 1.44 -13.38 12.21
C LEU A 39 0.60 -14.59 12.65
N ASP A 40 0.89 -15.20 13.79
CA ASP A 40 0.06 -16.26 14.36
C ASP A 40 -1.37 -15.77 14.63
N LYS A 41 -1.54 -14.52 15.08
CA LYS A 41 -2.85 -13.88 15.29
C LYS A 41 -3.52 -13.49 13.98
N ILE A 42 -2.75 -13.00 13.01
CA ILE A 42 -3.26 -12.62 11.68
C ILE A 42 -3.79 -13.85 10.93
N GLN A 43 -3.10 -14.99 10.99
CA GLN A 43 -3.56 -16.21 10.34
C GLN A 43 -4.86 -16.74 10.98
N GLN A 44 -4.93 -16.72 12.32
CA GLN A 44 -6.19 -17.00 13.03
C GLN A 44 -7.32 -16.02 12.67
N PHE A 45 -7.00 -14.74 12.47
CA PHE A 45 -7.97 -13.75 11.99
C PHE A 45 -8.45 -14.09 10.58
N VAL A 46 -7.55 -14.52 9.69
CA VAL A 46 -7.93 -14.94 8.33
C VAL A 46 -8.92 -16.11 8.38
N ASP A 47 -8.63 -17.15 9.18
CA ASP A 47 -9.45 -18.36 9.21
C ASP A 47 -10.73 -18.23 10.05
N GLY A 48 -10.67 -17.42 11.11
CA GLY A 48 -11.77 -17.29 12.07
C GLY A 48 -12.71 -16.12 11.80
N VAL A 49 -12.26 -15.08 11.08
CA VAL A 49 -13.01 -13.82 10.92
C VAL A 49 -13.11 -13.39 9.47
N LEU A 50 -12.01 -13.40 8.71
CA LEU A 50 -12.01 -12.93 7.33
C LEU A 50 -12.73 -13.92 6.41
N TRP A 51 -12.21 -15.15 6.31
CA TRP A 51 -12.73 -16.18 5.42
C TRP A 51 -13.92 -16.92 6.03
N GLY A 52 -15.08 -16.84 5.37
CA GLY A 52 -16.36 -17.36 5.89
C GLY A 52 -17.13 -16.37 6.78
N GLY A 53 -16.42 -15.39 7.37
CA GLY A 53 -17.01 -14.26 8.09
C GLY A 53 -17.17 -13.05 7.17
N LEU A 54 -16.21 -12.11 7.20
CA LEU A 54 -16.26 -10.85 6.46
C LEU A 54 -16.28 -11.08 4.94
N GLN A 55 -15.68 -12.16 4.46
CA GLN A 55 -15.76 -12.64 3.09
C GLN A 55 -16.52 -13.97 3.04
N PHE A 56 -17.45 -14.12 2.11
CA PHE A 56 -18.18 -15.37 1.94
C PHE A 56 -17.28 -16.48 1.38
N ARG A 57 -17.23 -17.61 2.10
CA ARG A 57 -16.63 -18.86 1.61
C ARG A 57 -17.57 -19.65 0.71
N ASP A 58 -18.81 -19.82 1.19
CA ASP A 58 -19.82 -20.68 0.60
C ASP A 58 -21.04 -19.86 0.12
N GLY A 59 -21.90 -20.49 -0.67
CA GLY A 59 -23.18 -19.92 -1.10
C GLY A 59 -23.11 -19.14 -2.42
N PRO A 60 -24.06 -18.21 -2.68
CA PRO A 60 -24.22 -17.60 -4.00
C PRO A 60 -23.16 -16.52 -4.33
N HIS A 61 -22.42 -16.03 -3.34
CA HIS A 61 -21.43 -14.96 -3.52
C HIS A 61 -20.04 -15.37 -3.03
N PRO A 62 -19.45 -16.49 -3.50
CA PRO A 62 -18.12 -16.92 -3.04
C PRO A 62 -17.09 -15.80 -3.30
N TYR A 63 -16.21 -15.56 -2.32
CA TYR A 63 -15.26 -14.44 -2.29
C TYR A 63 -15.87 -13.03 -2.24
N GLY A 64 -17.20 -12.91 -2.19
CA GLY A 64 -17.87 -11.64 -1.97
C GLY A 64 -17.56 -11.08 -0.58
N VAL A 65 -17.18 -9.80 -0.51
CA VAL A 65 -16.80 -9.15 0.75
C VAL A 65 -18.01 -8.40 1.30
N ARG A 66 -18.43 -8.77 2.52
CA ARG A 66 -19.55 -8.14 3.22
C ARG A 66 -19.23 -6.68 3.54
N LYS A 67 -20.28 -5.88 3.69
CA LYS A 67 -20.14 -4.50 4.18
C LYS A 67 -19.70 -4.44 5.64
N SER A 68 -20.20 -5.34 6.48
CA SER A 68 -19.93 -5.33 7.92
C SER A 68 -20.32 -6.66 8.58
N LEU A 69 -19.55 -7.10 9.58
CA LEU A 69 -19.93 -8.22 10.46
C LEU A 69 -20.90 -7.81 11.57
N PHE A 70 -20.88 -6.53 11.96
CA PHE A 70 -21.78 -5.96 12.95
C PHE A 70 -22.95 -5.27 12.25
N TYR A 71 -24.14 -5.32 12.85
CA TYR A 71 -25.37 -4.79 12.26
C TYR A 71 -26.33 -4.33 13.35
N TYR A 72 -27.38 -3.61 12.96
CA TYR A 72 -28.48 -3.19 13.83
C TYR A 72 -29.79 -3.89 13.46
N GLN A 73 -30.21 -4.85 14.30
CA GLN A 73 -31.43 -5.65 14.15
C GLN A 73 -32.02 -5.95 15.55
N PRO A 74 -32.63 -4.95 16.22
CA PRO A 74 -33.06 -5.06 17.63
C PRO A 74 -34.15 -6.11 17.88
N ASP A 75 -34.92 -6.45 16.87
CA ASP A 75 -35.95 -7.51 16.89
C ASP A 75 -35.38 -8.93 16.88
N GLN A 76 -34.09 -9.11 16.57
CA GLN A 76 -33.42 -10.42 16.52
C GLN A 76 -32.38 -10.64 17.63
N LEU A 77 -32.09 -9.62 18.44
CA LEU A 77 -31.11 -9.70 19.53
C LEU A 77 -31.76 -9.53 20.91
N PRO A 78 -31.10 -9.98 21.99
CA PRO A 78 -31.64 -9.81 23.34
C PRO A 78 -31.96 -8.35 23.68
N PRO A 79 -32.97 -8.11 24.54
CA PRO A 79 -33.24 -6.76 25.05
C PRO A 79 -31.98 -6.11 25.63
N ASN A 80 -31.79 -4.82 25.39
CA ASN A 80 -30.63 -4.02 25.83
C ASN A 80 -29.28 -4.49 25.26
N TYR A 81 -29.24 -5.28 24.18
CA TYR A 81 -28.00 -5.61 23.49
C TYR A 81 -27.30 -4.36 22.93
N TYR A 82 -28.06 -3.51 22.25
CA TYR A 82 -27.55 -2.26 21.67
C TYR A 82 -27.46 -1.15 22.72
N ARG A 83 -26.31 -0.48 22.75
CA ARG A 83 -26.03 0.66 23.61
C ARG A 83 -26.99 1.82 23.33
N SER A 84 -27.69 2.29 24.35
CA SER A 84 -28.69 3.36 24.24
C SER A 84 -28.11 4.76 24.07
N ASP A 85 -26.80 4.93 24.26
CA ASP A 85 -26.11 6.20 24.06
C ASP A 85 -25.72 6.50 22.60
N PHE A 86 -25.96 5.54 21.69
CA PHE A 86 -25.82 5.76 20.25
C PHE A 86 -27.16 6.06 19.58
N ASP A 87 -27.12 6.91 18.55
CA ASP A 87 -28.25 7.10 17.63
C ASP A 87 -28.27 6.00 16.56
N TRP A 88 -29.20 5.04 16.72
CA TRP A 88 -29.41 3.92 15.80
C TRP A 88 -30.45 4.20 14.70
N SER A 89 -31.01 5.42 14.65
CA SER A 89 -32.01 5.80 13.64
C SER A 89 -31.38 6.29 12.32
N SER A 90 -30.08 6.55 12.34
CA SER A 90 -29.30 6.98 11.18
C SER A 90 -29.20 5.88 10.10
N TRP A 91 -29.04 6.29 8.85
CA TRP A 91 -28.79 5.40 7.71
C TRP A 91 -27.52 4.55 7.86
N THR A 92 -26.61 4.94 8.76
CA THR A 92 -25.35 4.24 9.05
C THR A 92 -25.54 2.97 9.89
N SER A 93 -26.72 2.79 10.50
CA SER A 93 -27.10 1.63 11.30
C SER A 93 -27.73 0.55 10.44
N TRP A 94 -26.90 -0.12 9.63
CA TRP A 94 -27.38 -1.12 8.65
C TRP A 94 -27.97 -2.36 9.32
N SER A 95 -29.09 -2.86 8.77
CA SER A 95 -29.64 -4.17 9.13
C SER A 95 -28.70 -5.32 8.78
N MET A 96 -28.97 -6.53 9.28
CA MET A 96 -28.20 -7.72 8.91
C MET A 96 -28.17 -7.90 7.38
N LYS A 97 -29.34 -7.82 6.73
CA LYS A 97 -29.46 -7.92 5.27
C LYS A 97 -28.61 -6.90 4.52
N THR A 98 -28.51 -5.67 5.01
CA THR A 98 -27.69 -4.62 4.35
C THR A 98 -26.20 -4.82 4.65
N SER A 99 -25.85 -5.25 5.85
CA SER A 99 -24.46 -5.49 6.27
C SER A 99 -23.83 -6.67 5.54
N GLU A 100 -24.62 -7.67 5.14
CA GLU A 100 -24.18 -8.84 4.38
C GLU A 100 -24.11 -8.62 2.87
N ARG A 101 -24.49 -7.43 2.36
CA ARG A 101 -24.34 -7.15 0.93
C ARG A 101 -22.88 -7.13 0.53
N VAL A 102 -22.65 -7.46 -0.74
CA VAL A 102 -21.33 -7.56 -1.38
C VAL A 102 -21.21 -6.53 -2.52
N ASP A 103 -22.04 -5.49 -2.48
CA ASP A 103 -22.19 -4.49 -3.54
C ASP A 103 -21.22 -3.29 -3.38
N ARG A 104 -20.38 -3.27 -2.33
CA ARG A 104 -19.39 -2.22 -2.08
C ARG A 104 -18.00 -2.62 -2.54
N SER A 105 -17.59 -2.15 -3.71
CA SER A 105 -16.31 -2.52 -4.33
C SER A 105 -15.10 -2.10 -3.50
N TYR A 106 -15.20 -1.00 -2.74
CA TYR A 106 -14.12 -0.48 -1.91
C TYR A 106 -13.67 -1.44 -0.80
N ASN A 107 -14.49 -2.42 -0.43
CA ASN A 107 -14.11 -3.39 0.60
C ASN A 107 -13.15 -4.48 0.09
N TYR A 108 -13.11 -4.71 -1.23
CA TYR A 108 -12.36 -5.80 -1.83
C TYR A 108 -10.83 -5.59 -1.82
N PRO A 109 -10.30 -4.38 -2.13
CA PRO A 109 -8.87 -4.11 -2.04
C PRO A 109 -8.26 -4.41 -0.67
N HIS A 110 -8.93 -4.07 0.43
CA HIS A 110 -8.42 -4.36 1.78
C HIS A 110 -8.16 -5.86 1.98
N VAL A 111 -9.11 -6.70 1.58
CA VAL A 111 -9.05 -8.15 1.69
C VAL A 111 -8.01 -8.74 0.72
N ALA A 112 -7.98 -8.24 -0.51
CA ALA A 112 -6.99 -8.64 -1.50
C ALA A 112 -5.56 -8.32 -1.06
N ALA A 113 -5.34 -7.14 -0.46
CA ALA A 113 -4.05 -6.74 0.11
C ALA A 113 -3.63 -7.63 1.29
N ALA A 114 -4.56 -8.00 2.18
CA ALA A 114 -4.28 -8.91 3.28
C ALA A 114 -3.79 -10.28 2.78
N TYR A 115 -4.49 -10.87 1.82
CA TYR A 115 -4.07 -12.12 1.21
C TYR A 115 -2.75 -12.00 0.46
N TRP A 116 -2.55 -10.91 -0.29
CA TRP A 116 -1.30 -10.67 -1.02
C TRP A 116 -0.09 -10.58 -0.08
N VAL A 117 -0.20 -9.91 1.08
CA VAL A 117 0.89 -9.87 2.07
C VAL A 117 1.24 -11.26 2.58
N LEU A 118 0.24 -12.07 2.94
CA LEU A 118 0.48 -13.42 3.43
C LEU A 118 1.08 -14.33 2.35
N TYR A 119 0.66 -14.19 1.09
CA TYR A 119 1.31 -14.82 -0.05
C TYR A 119 2.80 -14.45 -0.11
N ARG A 120 3.13 -13.15 -0.09
CA ARG A 120 4.52 -12.67 -0.21
C ARG A 120 5.39 -13.20 0.94
N LEU A 121 4.85 -13.26 2.15
CA LEU A 121 5.56 -13.79 3.32
C LEU A 121 5.76 -15.30 3.24
N ALA A 122 4.69 -16.06 2.97
CA ALA A 122 4.74 -17.52 2.81
C ALA A 122 5.67 -17.95 1.67
N ARG A 123 5.71 -17.16 0.59
CA ARG A 123 6.48 -17.50 -0.61
C ARG A 123 7.98 -17.28 -0.47
N ASN A 124 8.35 -16.24 0.27
CA ASN A 124 9.72 -15.73 0.30
C ASN A 124 10.44 -15.99 1.64
N ASN A 125 9.77 -16.56 2.63
CA ASN A 125 10.33 -16.90 3.94
C ASN A 125 9.92 -18.30 4.37
N GLN A 126 10.68 -18.89 5.28
CA GLN A 126 10.37 -20.18 5.88
C GLN A 126 9.70 -19.97 7.24
N GLY A 127 8.58 -20.64 7.50
CA GLY A 127 7.97 -20.72 8.83
C GLY A 127 7.30 -19.46 9.38
N LEU A 128 7.23 -18.35 8.63
CA LEU A 128 6.50 -17.14 9.05
C LEU A 128 4.97 -17.25 8.87
N VAL A 129 4.54 -17.98 7.84
CA VAL A 129 3.14 -18.23 7.52
C VAL A 129 3.01 -19.72 7.28
N THR A 130 2.14 -20.38 8.03
CA THR A 130 2.08 -21.83 8.18
C THR A 130 0.67 -22.41 8.01
N ASP A 131 -0.38 -21.60 8.17
CA ASP A 131 -1.76 -22.11 8.21
C ASP A 131 -2.25 -22.52 6.82
N HIS A 132 -1.81 -21.80 5.77
CA HIS A 132 -2.07 -22.13 4.37
C HIS A 132 -0.80 -21.99 3.52
N PRO A 133 -0.69 -22.74 2.41
CA PRO A 133 0.44 -22.57 1.49
C PRO A 133 0.34 -21.24 0.71
N TRP A 134 1.45 -20.79 0.13
CA TRP A 134 1.54 -19.49 -0.53
C TRP A 134 0.56 -19.32 -1.70
N ASP A 135 0.29 -20.39 -2.44
CA ASP A 135 -0.58 -20.41 -3.63
C ASP A 135 -2.04 -20.26 -3.25
N TRP A 136 -2.44 -20.77 -2.08
CA TRP A 136 -3.75 -20.52 -1.51
C TRP A 136 -3.98 -19.02 -1.31
N TYR A 137 -3.03 -18.31 -0.71
CA TYR A 137 -3.13 -16.87 -0.47
C TYR A 137 -3.15 -16.06 -1.78
N LEU A 138 -2.30 -16.39 -2.76
CA LEU A 138 -2.31 -15.69 -4.04
C LEU A 138 -3.62 -15.93 -4.81
N THR A 139 -4.16 -17.15 -4.75
CA THR A 139 -5.47 -17.50 -5.32
C THR A 139 -6.58 -16.70 -4.64
N HIS A 140 -6.57 -16.55 -3.32
CA HIS A 140 -7.57 -15.75 -2.60
C HIS A 140 -7.48 -14.26 -2.95
N ALA A 141 -6.27 -13.71 -3.09
CA ALA A 141 -6.08 -12.34 -3.55
C ALA A 141 -6.66 -12.14 -4.96
N TYR A 142 -6.39 -13.07 -5.88
CA TYR A 142 -6.95 -13.08 -7.24
C TYR A 142 -8.49 -13.21 -7.24
N GLU A 143 -9.05 -14.21 -6.58
CA GLU A 143 -10.49 -14.46 -6.57
C GLU A 143 -11.27 -13.31 -5.92
N THR A 144 -10.71 -12.70 -4.87
CA THR A 144 -11.26 -11.47 -4.27
C THR A 144 -11.30 -10.33 -5.31
N SER A 145 -10.22 -10.14 -6.06
CA SER A 145 -10.14 -9.11 -7.12
C SER A 145 -11.18 -9.35 -8.22
N VAL A 146 -11.39 -10.62 -8.60
CA VAL A 146 -12.39 -11.02 -9.60
C VAL A 146 -13.81 -10.85 -9.05
N ALA A 147 -14.05 -11.23 -7.80
CA ALA A 147 -15.36 -11.14 -7.14
C ALA A 147 -15.86 -9.70 -7.05
N MET A 148 -14.97 -8.72 -6.83
CA MET A 148 -15.31 -7.29 -6.88
C MET A 148 -16.02 -6.94 -8.20
N THR A 149 -15.45 -7.36 -9.33
CA THR A 149 -16.00 -7.06 -10.66
C THR A 149 -17.28 -7.82 -10.99
N LYS A 150 -17.61 -8.88 -10.22
CA LYS A 150 -18.81 -9.70 -10.41
C LYS A 150 -19.97 -9.22 -9.55
N PHE A 151 -19.70 -8.81 -8.32
CA PHE A 151 -20.74 -8.57 -7.30
C PHE A 151 -20.92 -7.11 -6.91
N ALA A 152 -19.93 -6.25 -7.20
CA ALA A 152 -19.93 -4.83 -6.88
C ALA A 152 -19.76 -3.97 -8.14
N ASP A 153 -20.34 -4.39 -9.27
CA ASP A 153 -20.19 -3.75 -10.58
C ASP A 153 -20.56 -2.26 -10.57
N GLY A 154 -21.59 -1.87 -9.80
CA GLY A 154 -22.05 -0.48 -9.70
C GLY A 154 -21.02 0.51 -9.16
N LEU A 155 -20.15 0.08 -8.25
CA LEU A 155 -19.08 0.92 -7.66
C LEU A 155 -17.69 0.59 -8.19
N ALA A 156 -17.50 -0.61 -8.74
CA ALA A 156 -16.27 -1.02 -9.42
C ALA A 156 -15.99 -0.20 -10.69
N VAL A 157 -16.95 0.62 -11.16
CA VAL A 157 -16.72 1.60 -12.23
C VAL A 157 -15.73 2.70 -11.83
N PHE A 158 -15.57 2.97 -10.54
CA PHE A 158 -14.63 3.96 -10.02
C PHE A 158 -13.25 3.32 -9.73
N GLY A 159 -12.22 4.15 -9.60
CA GLY A 159 -10.98 3.75 -8.95
C GLY A 159 -11.25 3.42 -7.48
N GLN A 160 -10.58 2.42 -6.94
CA GLN A 160 -10.71 1.96 -5.57
C GLN A 160 -9.53 2.44 -4.72
N MET A 161 -9.77 2.68 -3.43
CA MET A 161 -8.69 2.77 -2.44
C MET A 161 -7.86 1.49 -2.46
N GLU A 162 -6.56 1.63 -2.30
CA GLU A 162 -5.60 0.53 -2.38
C GLU A 162 -5.62 -0.24 -3.70
N GLY A 163 -6.33 0.22 -4.74
CA GLY A 163 -6.58 -0.55 -5.96
C GLY A 163 -5.31 -0.83 -6.77
N SER A 164 -4.20 -0.13 -6.49
CA SER A 164 -2.86 -0.49 -6.98
C SER A 164 -2.42 -1.90 -6.57
N ILE A 165 -3.06 -2.52 -5.56
CA ILE A 165 -2.86 -3.92 -5.20
C ILE A 165 -3.20 -4.88 -6.34
N PHE A 166 -4.20 -4.56 -7.15
CA PHE A 166 -4.61 -5.43 -8.26
C PHE A 166 -3.52 -5.54 -9.33
N VAL A 167 -2.73 -4.47 -9.51
CA VAL A 167 -1.55 -4.48 -10.39
C VAL A 167 -0.46 -5.39 -9.83
N GLN A 168 -0.23 -5.40 -8.52
CA GLN A 168 0.76 -6.29 -7.89
C GLN A 168 0.32 -7.75 -7.91
N ILE A 169 -0.96 -8.01 -7.65
CA ILE A 169 -1.51 -9.36 -7.77
C ILE A 169 -1.34 -9.86 -9.21
N LEU A 170 -1.66 -9.03 -10.22
CA LEU A 170 -1.41 -9.38 -11.62
C LEU A 170 0.08 -9.67 -11.90
N ALA A 171 0.99 -8.83 -11.41
CA ALA A 171 2.42 -9.03 -11.60
C ALA A 171 2.91 -10.34 -10.95
N ASP A 172 2.43 -10.67 -9.75
CA ASP A 172 2.82 -11.89 -9.05
C ASP A 172 2.16 -13.15 -9.62
N LEU A 173 0.92 -13.08 -10.13
CA LEU A 173 0.30 -14.16 -10.91
C LEU A 173 1.15 -14.50 -12.15
N LYS A 174 1.64 -13.47 -12.87
CA LYS A 174 2.53 -13.66 -14.03
C LYS A 174 3.86 -14.31 -13.62
N ARG A 175 4.46 -13.84 -12.52
CA ARG A 175 5.74 -14.37 -12.00
C ARG A 175 5.64 -15.81 -11.50
N GLU A 176 4.52 -16.22 -10.93
CA GLU A 176 4.27 -17.59 -10.48
C GLU A 176 3.77 -18.52 -11.61
N GLY A 177 3.57 -17.99 -12.81
CA GLY A 177 3.12 -18.78 -13.97
C GLY A 177 1.63 -19.12 -13.95
N MET A 178 0.83 -18.44 -13.14
CA MET A 178 -0.64 -18.57 -13.09
C MET A 178 -1.29 -17.81 -14.26
N THR A 179 -1.01 -18.27 -15.48
CA THR A 179 -1.27 -17.51 -16.72
C THR A 179 -2.76 -17.33 -17.01
N ALA A 180 -3.62 -18.28 -16.61
CA ALA A 180 -5.06 -18.20 -16.87
C ALA A 180 -5.71 -17.14 -15.95
N GLU A 181 -5.33 -17.14 -14.68
CA GLU A 181 -5.73 -16.18 -13.67
C GLU A 181 -5.22 -14.78 -14.01
N ALA A 182 -3.94 -14.66 -14.40
CA ALA A 182 -3.36 -13.41 -14.85
C ALA A 182 -4.12 -12.82 -16.05
N ALA A 183 -4.38 -13.63 -17.09
CA ALA A 183 -5.13 -13.19 -18.26
C ALA A 183 -6.56 -12.78 -17.91
N ASN A 184 -7.23 -13.50 -16.99
CA ASN A 184 -8.57 -13.17 -16.56
C ASN A 184 -8.62 -11.83 -15.81
N LEU A 185 -7.71 -11.63 -14.85
CA LEU A 185 -7.63 -10.41 -14.07
C LEU A 185 -7.29 -9.21 -14.96
N GLU A 186 -6.30 -9.36 -15.83
CA GLU A 186 -5.89 -8.34 -16.78
C GLU A 186 -7.04 -7.90 -17.70
N ALA A 187 -7.81 -8.83 -18.27
CA ALA A 187 -8.95 -8.50 -19.12
C ALA A 187 -10.07 -7.74 -18.39
N ARG A 188 -10.33 -8.10 -17.13
CA ARG A 188 -11.31 -7.40 -16.28
C ARG A 188 -10.86 -5.99 -15.94
N MET A 189 -9.59 -5.83 -15.58
CA MET A 189 -9.01 -4.52 -15.26
C MET A 189 -8.87 -3.66 -16.51
N GLN A 190 -8.62 -4.25 -17.68
CA GLN A 190 -8.64 -3.55 -18.96
C GLN A 190 -10.04 -3.01 -19.28
N THR A 191 -11.10 -3.73 -18.93
CA THR A 191 -12.48 -3.24 -19.11
C THR A 191 -12.73 -1.97 -18.28
N ARG A 192 -12.27 -1.94 -17.03
CA ARG A 192 -12.33 -0.76 -16.15
C ARG A 192 -11.46 0.37 -16.70
N ALA A 193 -10.23 0.06 -17.11
CA ALA A 193 -9.31 1.03 -17.70
C ALA A 193 -9.85 1.67 -18.97
N ASN A 194 -10.50 0.89 -19.86
CA ASN A 194 -11.13 1.40 -21.07
C ASN A 194 -12.28 2.37 -20.78
N ARG A 195 -13.01 2.15 -19.68
CA ARG A 195 -14.03 3.11 -19.24
C ARG A 195 -13.36 4.43 -18.87
N TRP A 196 -12.40 4.41 -17.95
CA TRP A 196 -11.64 5.59 -17.50
C TRP A 196 -10.98 6.35 -18.66
N LYS A 197 -10.44 5.61 -19.63
CA LYS A 197 -9.90 6.19 -20.87
C LYS A 197 -10.90 7.06 -21.62
N SER A 198 -12.19 6.75 -21.57
CA SER A 198 -13.22 7.53 -22.26
C SER A 198 -13.74 8.73 -21.44
N GLU A 199 -13.35 8.85 -20.18
CA GLU A 199 -13.75 9.95 -19.29
C GLU A 199 -12.76 11.11 -19.38
N ALA A 200 -13.24 12.36 -19.32
CA ALA A 200 -12.36 13.53 -19.28
C ALA A 200 -11.52 13.57 -17.99
N TYR A 201 -12.12 13.13 -16.87
CA TYR A 201 -11.54 13.12 -15.54
C TYR A 201 -11.82 11.77 -14.87
N PRO A 202 -10.93 10.76 -15.01
CA PRO A 202 -11.20 9.37 -14.66
C PRO A 202 -11.13 9.03 -13.15
N PHE A 203 -11.20 10.04 -12.29
CA PHE A 203 -10.91 9.92 -10.85
C PHE A 203 -12.10 10.28 -9.95
N GLY A 204 -13.32 10.08 -10.46
CA GLY A 204 -14.54 10.24 -9.66
C GLY A 204 -14.73 9.15 -8.59
N SER A 205 -15.66 9.39 -7.68
CA SER A 205 -16.08 8.49 -6.60
C SER A 205 -17.61 8.59 -6.40
N GLU A 206 -18.13 7.93 -5.37
CA GLU A 206 -19.53 8.01 -4.93
C GLU A 206 -19.98 9.44 -4.62
N MET A 207 -19.05 10.27 -4.13
CA MET A 207 -19.26 11.67 -3.82
C MET A 207 -18.50 12.56 -4.83
N PRO A 208 -19.12 13.63 -5.37
CA PRO A 208 -18.47 14.47 -6.39
C PRO A 208 -17.19 15.19 -5.97
N TRP A 209 -16.96 15.34 -4.66
CA TRP A 209 -15.78 15.99 -4.08
C TRP A 209 -14.72 15.00 -3.58
N ASP A 210 -14.95 13.71 -3.80
CA ASP A 210 -14.14 12.64 -3.24
C ASP A 210 -13.17 12.05 -4.27
N SER A 211 -11.91 11.88 -3.86
CA SER A 211 -10.75 11.55 -4.70
C SER A 211 -10.04 10.29 -4.20
N THR A 212 -10.79 9.18 -4.22
CA THR A 212 -10.54 8.01 -3.36
C THR A 212 -9.68 6.92 -3.99
N GLY A 213 -9.65 6.80 -5.32
CA GLY A 213 -8.90 5.74 -6.02
C GLY A 213 -8.00 6.24 -7.15
N GLN A 214 -7.42 7.44 -7.00
CA GLN A 214 -6.57 8.06 -8.02
C GLN A 214 -5.29 7.25 -8.29
N GLU A 215 -4.74 6.60 -7.26
CA GLU A 215 -3.56 5.74 -7.38
C GLU A 215 -3.84 4.51 -8.24
N GLU A 216 -5.04 3.93 -8.14
CA GLU A 216 -5.42 2.80 -8.99
C GLU A 216 -5.57 3.24 -10.44
N VAL A 217 -6.30 4.34 -10.65
CA VAL A 217 -6.53 4.89 -11.99
C VAL A 217 -5.19 5.16 -12.66
N TYR A 218 -4.30 5.89 -11.99
CA TYR A 218 -2.95 6.14 -12.48
C TYR A 218 -2.21 4.85 -12.84
N ALA A 219 -2.19 3.87 -11.92
CA ALA A 219 -1.44 2.63 -12.11
C ALA A 219 -1.92 1.84 -13.34
N TRP A 220 -3.23 1.72 -13.56
CA TRP A 220 -3.77 1.03 -14.73
C TRP A 220 -3.62 1.85 -16.02
N MET A 221 -3.72 3.18 -15.96
CA MET A 221 -3.47 4.03 -17.13
C MET A 221 -2.01 3.90 -17.60
N LYS A 222 -1.03 3.89 -16.68
CA LYS A 222 0.37 3.59 -17.02
C LYS A 222 0.52 2.17 -17.58
N TYR A 223 -0.10 1.18 -16.93
CA TYR A 223 0.00 -0.22 -17.31
C TYR A 223 -0.50 -0.49 -18.74
N PHE A 224 -1.63 0.10 -19.15
CA PHE A 224 -2.22 -0.07 -20.47
C PHE A 224 -1.79 1.00 -21.50
N ASP A 225 -0.76 1.79 -21.18
CA ASP A 225 -0.21 2.83 -22.04
C ASP A 225 -1.22 3.93 -22.44
N TYR A 226 -2.05 4.35 -21.48
CA TYR A 226 -2.96 5.49 -21.60
C TYR A 226 -2.35 6.71 -20.89
N GLN A 227 -1.18 7.16 -21.39
CA GLN A 227 -0.35 8.19 -20.74
C GLN A 227 -1.11 9.48 -20.48
N ASP A 228 -1.95 9.94 -21.41
CA ASP A 228 -2.75 11.16 -21.25
C ASP A 228 -3.66 11.12 -20.02
N LYS A 229 -4.16 9.94 -19.65
CA LYS A 229 -5.01 9.74 -18.48
C LYS A 229 -4.20 9.55 -17.20
N ALA A 230 -3.02 8.95 -17.29
CA ALA A 230 -2.08 8.91 -16.18
C ALA A 230 -1.64 10.33 -15.79
N GLU A 231 -1.26 11.15 -16.77
CA GLU A 231 -0.86 12.55 -16.61
C GLU A 231 -1.99 13.38 -15.96
N VAL A 232 -3.21 13.35 -16.52
CA VAL A 232 -4.36 14.09 -15.97
C VAL A 232 -4.68 13.67 -14.53
N THR A 233 -4.48 12.39 -14.19
CA THR A 233 -4.68 11.89 -12.82
C THR A 233 -3.59 12.39 -11.87
N LEU A 234 -2.33 12.37 -12.32
CA LEU A 234 -1.20 12.89 -11.54
C LEU A 234 -1.32 14.41 -11.32
N ASP A 235 -1.68 15.17 -12.35
CA ASP A 235 -1.90 16.62 -12.24
C ASP A 235 -3.01 16.94 -11.23
N ALA A 236 -4.07 16.13 -11.20
CA ALA A 236 -5.13 16.27 -10.20
C ALA A 236 -4.59 16.04 -8.78
N VAL A 237 -3.80 14.98 -8.56
CA VAL A 237 -3.12 14.71 -7.27
C VAL A 237 -2.24 15.89 -6.85
N LEU A 238 -1.36 16.36 -7.74
CA LEU A 238 -0.45 17.48 -7.46
C LEU A 238 -1.18 18.80 -7.21
N GLY A 239 -2.41 18.94 -7.72
CA GLY A 239 -3.27 20.09 -7.48
C GLY A 239 -3.70 20.26 -6.02
N TYR A 240 -3.64 19.20 -5.20
CA TYR A 240 -4.07 19.25 -3.80
C TYR A 240 -3.11 18.60 -2.78
N ASP A 241 -1.98 18.07 -3.24
CA ASP A 241 -0.88 17.54 -2.42
C ASP A 241 0.31 18.51 -2.42
N PRO A 242 0.51 19.31 -1.35
CA PRO A 242 1.41 20.46 -1.43
C PRO A 242 2.81 20.16 -0.87
N THR A 243 3.84 20.88 -1.35
CA THR A 243 5.18 20.91 -0.70
C THR A 243 5.30 22.05 0.30
N ILE A 244 4.67 21.94 1.46
CA ILE A 244 4.76 22.94 2.54
C ILE A 244 5.79 22.47 3.58
N PRO A 245 6.79 23.29 4.00
CA PRO A 245 7.81 22.89 4.98
C PRO A 245 7.23 22.84 6.41
N HIS A 246 6.21 22.02 6.62
CA HIS A 246 5.54 21.76 7.87
C HIS A 246 5.16 20.28 7.93
N TRP A 247 5.44 19.63 9.06
CA TRP A 247 5.26 18.18 9.21
C TRP A 247 3.87 17.74 8.76
N GLY A 248 2.82 18.45 9.17
CA GLY A 248 1.42 18.09 8.91
C GLY A 248 0.88 18.49 7.54
N TYR A 249 1.62 19.30 6.76
CA TYR A 249 1.13 19.77 5.46
C TYR A 249 1.95 19.25 4.28
N ASN A 250 3.24 18.92 4.45
CA ASN A 250 4.06 18.42 3.34
C ASN A 250 3.52 17.08 2.81
N GLY A 251 3.09 17.04 1.56
CA GLY A 251 2.50 15.85 0.92
C GLY A 251 1.20 15.39 1.59
N SER A 252 0.57 16.22 2.43
CA SER A 252 -0.73 15.90 3.02
C SER A 252 -1.83 16.25 2.02
N ALA A 253 -2.56 15.24 1.58
CA ALA A 253 -3.72 15.40 0.71
C ALA A 253 -4.80 16.26 1.34
N ARG A 254 -5.34 17.21 0.58
CA ARG A 254 -6.38 18.14 1.02
C ARG A 254 -7.75 17.47 1.22
N ARG A 255 -8.05 17.03 2.45
CA ARG A 255 -9.33 16.39 2.82
C ARG A 255 -10.01 16.95 4.06
N TYR A 256 -11.34 16.81 4.13
CA TYR A 256 -12.18 17.51 5.13
C TYR A 256 -13.32 16.71 5.79
N TRP A 257 -13.69 15.53 5.30
CA TRP A 257 -15.04 14.99 5.57
C TRP A 257 -15.06 13.61 6.24
N ASP A 258 -14.03 12.80 6.03
CA ASP A 258 -13.89 11.41 6.49
C ASP A 258 -13.99 11.21 8.01
N PHE A 259 -13.68 12.22 8.84
CA PHE A 259 -13.92 12.15 10.29
C PHE A 259 -15.39 11.88 10.66
N VAL A 260 -16.34 12.26 9.80
CA VAL A 260 -17.76 11.92 9.98
C VAL A 260 -17.98 10.39 9.93
N PHE A 261 -17.20 9.67 9.12
CA PHE A 261 -17.38 8.26 8.79
C PHE A 261 -16.47 7.32 9.60
N ALA A 262 -15.26 7.75 9.96
CA ALA A 262 -14.24 6.86 10.51
C ALA A 262 -13.61 7.31 11.84
N ALA A 263 -13.90 8.53 12.33
CA ALA A 263 -13.31 9.04 13.57
C ALA A 263 -14.26 9.00 14.78
N LYS A 264 -13.70 9.11 15.99
CA LYS A 264 -14.48 9.31 17.23
C LYS A 264 -15.14 10.68 17.21
N TYR A 265 -14.36 11.71 16.90
CA TYR A 265 -14.80 13.08 16.91
C TYR A 265 -15.25 13.48 15.51
N ARG A 266 -16.55 13.40 15.26
CA ARG A 266 -17.14 13.70 13.95
C ARG A 266 -17.10 15.21 13.69
N ARG A 267 -16.24 15.65 12.76
CA ARG A 267 -16.04 17.06 12.40
C ARG A 267 -15.84 17.21 10.89
N LEU A 268 -16.27 18.34 10.34
CA LEU A 268 -15.88 18.78 8.99
C LEU A 268 -14.71 19.75 9.14
N GLU A 269 -13.50 19.24 9.01
CA GLU A 269 -12.27 19.99 9.23
C GLU A 269 -11.11 19.41 8.43
N ARG A 270 -10.07 20.21 8.19
CA ARG A 270 -8.90 19.73 7.47
C ARG A 270 -8.25 18.58 8.25
N GLN A 271 -8.05 17.46 7.58
CA GLN A 271 -7.40 16.28 8.14
C GLN A 271 -5.93 16.32 7.70
N LEU A 272 -5.00 16.23 8.67
CA LEU A 272 -3.58 16.12 8.33
C LEU A 272 -3.22 14.64 8.26
N HIS A 273 -2.54 14.28 7.18
CA HIS A 273 -2.09 12.93 6.88
C HIS A 273 -3.16 11.84 6.83
N HIS A 274 -4.40 12.18 6.51
CA HIS A 274 -5.43 11.19 6.12
C HIS A 274 -4.98 10.30 4.94
N TYR A 275 -5.69 9.18 4.71
CA TYR A 275 -5.30 8.14 3.76
C TYR A 275 -5.01 8.57 2.33
N GLY A 276 -5.60 9.69 1.87
CA GLY A 276 -5.23 10.27 0.58
C GLY A 276 -3.73 10.57 0.46
N SER A 277 -3.05 10.90 1.57
CA SER A 277 -1.63 11.28 1.58
C SER A 277 -0.73 10.08 1.22
N GLY A 278 -0.95 8.93 1.86
CA GLY A 278 -0.20 7.70 1.57
C GLY A 278 -0.54 7.12 0.19
N LEU A 279 -1.82 7.13 -0.20
CA LEU A 279 -2.26 6.60 -1.50
C LEU A 279 -1.72 7.44 -2.67
N ASN A 280 -1.86 8.75 -2.60
CA ASN A 280 -1.37 9.66 -3.65
C ASN A 280 0.15 9.69 -3.78
N ALA A 281 0.87 9.34 -2.72
CA ALA A 281 2.32 9.18 -2.82
C ALA A 281 2.72 8.06 -3.81
N ILE A 282 1.85 7.07 -4.07
CA ILE A 282 2.10 5.98 -5.02
C ILE A 282 2.34 6.51 -6.44
N PRO A 283 1.38 7.21 -7.08
CA PRO A 283 1.58 7.74 -8.42
C PRO A 283 2.70 8.79 -8.48
N VAL A 284 2.79 9.67 -7.47
CA VAL A 284 3.81 10.74 -7.45
C VAL A 284 5.23 10.17 -7.39
N LEU A 285 5.49 9.18 -6.53
CA LEU A 285 6.80 8.55 -6.46
C LEU A 285 7.07 7.61 -7.64
N ALA A 286 6.04 7.00 -8.22
CA ALA A 286 6.19 6.25 -9.47
C ALA A 286 6.65 7.15 -10.61
N GLU A 287 6.02 8.30 -10.78
CA GLU A 287 6.41 9.29 -11.79
C GLU A 287 7.82 9.81 -11.54
N TYR A 288 8.18 10.14 -10.29
CA TYR A 288 9.56 10.55 -9.96
C TYR A 288 10.60 9.50 -10.37
N ARG A 289 10.29 8.20 -10.24
CA ARG A 289 11.21 7.13 -10.63
C ARG A 289 11.40 7.02 -12.14
N GLU A 290 10.46 7.50 -12.94
CA GLU A 290 10.59 7.63 -14.40
C GLU A 290 11.27 8.96 -14.78
N HIS A 291 11.06 10.00 -13.97
CA HIS A 291 11.54 11.37 -14.17
C HIS A 291 12.41 11.88 -13.01
N PRO A 292 13.59 11.27 -12.74
CA PRO A 292 14.41 11.57 -11.56
C PRO A 292 15.00 12.99 -11.49
N GLY A 293 14.85 13.77 -12.57
CA GLY A 293 15.22 15.19 -12.58
C GLY A 293 14.19 16.09 -11.89
N ASP A 294 12.96 15.62 -11.69
CA ASP A 294 11.90 16.40 -11.06
C ASP A 294 11.93 16.23 -9.54
N PHE A 295 12.75 17.04 -8.88
CA PHE A 295 12.88 17.03 -7.43
C PHE A 295 11.59 17.44 -6.70
N TYR A 296 10.65 18.12 -7.37
CA TYR A 296 9.38 18.50 -6.76
C TYR A 296 8.51 17.26 -6.49
N LEU A 297 8.42 16.33 -7.45
CA LEU A 297 7.71 15.06 -7.27
C LEU A 297 8.23 14.28 -6.06
N LEU A 298 9.56 14.17 -5.91
CA LEU A 298 10.15 13.50 -4.75
C LEU A 298 9.72 14.17 -3.43
N ARG A 299 9.71 15.50 -3.37
CA ARG A 299 9.33 16.22 -2.14
C ARG A 299 7.86 16.02 -1.77
N VAL A 300 6.95 16.04 -2.75
CA VAL A 300 5.52 15.78 -2.53
C VAL A 300 5.32 14.33 -2.08
N GLY A 301 5.74 13.37 -2.92
CA GLY A 301 5.45 11.95 -2.70
C GLY A 301 6.13 11.39 -1.47
N TYR A 302 7.37 11.81 -1.18
CA TYR A 302 8.05 11.40 0.05
C TYR A 302 7.42 12.04 1.30
N GLY A 303 6.88 13.25 1.17
CA GLY A 303 6.09 13.92 2.19
C GLY A 303 4.84 13.12 2.58
N GLY A 304 4.04 12.72 1.59
CA GLY A 304 2.84 11.91 1.81
C GLY A 304 3.17 10.54 2.41
N THR A 305 4.23 9.89 1.91
CA THR A 305 4.70 8.60 2.45
C THR A 305 5.13 8.71 3.91
N MET A 306 5.95 9.71 4.29
CA MET A 306 6.37 9.85 5.69
C MET A 306 5.28 10.39 6.61
N GLY A 307 4.36 11.18 6.07
CA GLY A 307 3.25 11.78 6.78
C GLY A 307 2.40 10.75 7.53
N THR A 308 2.13 9.61 6.89
CA THR A 308 1.41 8.48 7.50
C THR A 308 1.98 8.03 8.84
N LEU A 309 3.31 8.09 9.04
CA LEU A 309 3.92 7.67 10.30
C LEU A 309 3.62 8.63 11.46
N THR A 310 3.20 9.87 11.17
CA THR A 310 2.85 10.83 12.21
C THR A 310 1.57 10.46 12.93
N ASP A 311 0.69 9.68 12.29
CA ASP A 311 -0.55 9.17 12.89
C ASP A 311 -0.33 8.01 13.87
N ILE A 312 0.91 7.52 13.99
CA ILE A 312 1.29 6.47 14.94
C ILE A 312 1.90 7.13 16.16
N ASP A 313 1.27 6.95 17.32
CA ASP A 313 1.82 7.46 18.56
C ASP A 313 2.99 6.60 19.08
N ARG A 314 3.60 7.03 20.19
CA ARG A 314 4.76 6.34 20.78
C ARG A 314 4.43 4.98 21.38
N GLU A 315 3.16 4.69 21.64
CA GLU A 315 2.68 3.40 22.14
C GLU A 315 2.29 2.45 20.99
N GLY A 316 2.29 2.95 19.75
CA GLY A 316 1.97 2.20 18.54
C GLY A 316 0.49 2.28 18.15
N PHE A 317 -0.29 3.18 18.75
CA PHE A 317 -1.68 3.40 18.34
C PHE A 317 -1.71 4.21 17.05
N LEU A 318 -2.44 3.71 16.05
CA LEU A 318 -2.64 4.36 14.76
C LEU A 318 -3.96 5.12 14.76
N ALA A 319 -3.93 6.42 14.42
CA ALA A 319 -5.11 7.27 14.23
C ALA A 319 -5.49 7.42 12.74
N PRO A 320 -6.75 7.73 12.36
CA PRO A 320 -7.14 8.01 10.99
C PRO A 320 -6.47 9.26 10.42
N ALA A 321 -6.32 10.30 11.24
CA ALA A 321 -5.65 11.55 10.92
C ALA A 321 -5.51 12.43 12.19
N PHE A 322 -4.79 13.55 12.05
CA PHE A 322 -4.72 14.62 13.05
C PHE A 322 -5.82 15.69 12.85
N HIS A 323 -6.49 16.07 13.93
CA HIS A 323 -7.48 17.16 13.94
C HIS A 323 -6.78 18.52 13.88
N SER A 324 -6.93 19.27 12.77
CA SER A 324 -6.10 20.46 12.50
C SER A 324 -6.67 21.78 13.02
N PHE A 325 -7.93 21.82 13.44
CA PHE A 325 -8.51 23.07 13.92
C PHE A 325 -7.87 23.50 15.26
N PRO A 326 -7.62 24.81 15.45
CA PRO A 326 -6.90 25.33 16.63
C PRO A 326 -7.52 24.98 17.98
N ASP A 327 -8.81 24.66 18.02
CA ASP A 327 -9.53 24.28 19.23
C ASP A 327 -9.32 22.82 19.66
N MET A 328 -8.74 21.97 18.79
CA MET A 328 -8.60 20.54 19.05
C MET A 328 -7.17 20.01 18.96
N LEU A 329 -6.45 20.30 17.88
CA LEU A 329 -5.01 20.00 17.68
C LEU A 329 -4.53 18.68 18.30
N LYS A 330 -5.15 17.55 17.93
CA LYS A 330 -4.79 16.22 18.44
C LYS A 330 -5.14 15.11 17.45
N PHE A 331 -4.46 13.97 17.58
CA PHE A 331 -4.83 12.75 16.86
C PHE A 331 -6.19 12.23 17.31
N ASP A 332 -6.96 11.68 16.38
CA ASP A 332 -8.22 11.02 16.74
C ASP A 332 -7.93 9.70 17.49
N PRO A 333 -8.72 9.35 18.53
CA PRO A 333 -8.47 8.16 19.34
C PRO A 333 -9.17 6.89 18.81
N LEU A 334 -9.70 6.88 17.57
CA LEU A 334 -9.97 5.66 16.81
C LEU A 334 -8.84 5.41 15.82
N SER A 335 -8.72 4.17 15.31
CA SER A 335 -7.86 3.92 14.15
C SER A 335 -8.55 4.21 12.83
N GLY A 336 -9.88 4.13 12.82
CA GLY A 336 -10.72 4.51 11.69
C GLY A 336 -10.23 3.91 10.37
N ASP A 337 -10.13 4.77 9.37
CA ASP A 337 -9.80 4.51 7.98
C ASP A 337 -8.31 4.71 7.66
N ASN A 338 -7.40 4.61 8.63
CA ASN A 338 -5.97 4.75 8.34
C ASN A 338 -5.37 3.56 7.57
N GLY A 339 -6.03 2.38 7.54
CA GLY A 339 -5.51 1.21 6.81
C GLY A 339 -5.05 1.52 5.38
N PRO A 340 -5.87 2.19 4.55
CA PRO A 340 -5.45 2.64 3.23
C PRO A 340 -4.24 3.59 3.25
N ASN A 341 -4.11 4.43 4.27
CA ASN A 341 -2.95 5.32 4.42
C ASN A 341 -1.68 4.50 4.64
N PHE A 342 -1.73 3.58 5.60
CA PHE A 342 -0.63 2.70 5.94
C PHE A 342 -0.30 1.73 4.80
N PHE A 343 -1.29 1.30 4.02
CA PHE A 343 -1.07 0.60 2.75
C PHE A 343 -0.18 1.44 1.84
N GLY A 344 -0.53 2.69 1.58
CA GLY A 344 0.28 3.61 0.75
C GLY A 344 1.70 3.79 1.28
N HIS A 345 1.88 3.91 2.59
CA HIS A 345 3.19 3.94 3.24
C HIS A 345 3.99 2.64 3.01
N ALA A 346 3.42 1.50 3.35
CA ALA A 346 4.05 0.18 3.24
C ALA A 346 4.45 -0.15 1.79
N PHE A 347 3.64 0.30 0.84
CA PHE A 347 3.84 0.09 -0.59
C PHE A 347 5.01 0.93 -1.14
N ASN A 348 5.20 2.16 -0.66
CA ASN A 348 6.15 3.12 -1.22
C ASN A 348 7.42 3.36 -0.41
N THR A 349 7.44 3.03 0.89
CA THR A 349 8.61 3.31 1.74
C THR A 349 9.88 2.74 1.10
N ALA A 350 10.87 3.61 0.93
CA ALA A 350 12.10 3.36 0.23
C ALA A 350 13.14 4.41 0.56
N THR A 351 14.41 4.08 0.36
CA THR A 351 15.50 5.05 0.40
C THR A 351 15.74 5.63 -1.00
N TYR A 352 15.71 6.95 -1.16
CA TYR A 352 16.04 7.63 -2.43
C TYR A 352 17.40 8.32 -2.33
N ILE A 353 18.31 7.98 -3.22
CA ILE A 353 19.66 8.55 -3.32
C ILE A 353 19.68 9.51 -4.51
N VAL A 354 19.92 10.79 -4.24
CA VAL A 354 19.76 11.89 -5.20
C VAL A 354 21.03 12.72 -5.26
N ARG A 355 21.41 13.15 -6.45
CA ARG A 355 22.46 14.17 -6.65
C ARG A 355 21.78 15.50 -6.99
N HIS A 356 21.50 16.29 -5.96
CA HIS A 356 20.90 17.62 -6.09
C HIS A 356 21.92 18.62 -6.65
N PRO A 357 21.53 19.55 -7.54
CA PRO A 357 22.44 20.55 -8.10
C PRO A 357 23.06 21.47 -7.04
N GLU A 358 22.33 21.80 -5.97
CA GLU A 358 22.80 22.71 -4.91
C GLU A 358 23.36 21.97 -3.68
N PHE A 359 22.79 20.81 -3.32
CA PHE A 359 23.12 20.11 -2.07
C PHE A 359 24.08 18.94 -2.29
N GLY A 360 24.44 18.64 -3.54
CA GLY A 360 25.21 17.46 -3.88
C GLY A 360 24.44 16.17 -3.56
N TRP A 361 25.12 15.19 -2.99
CA TRP A 361 24.50 13.90 -2.66
C TRP A 361 23.64 14.01 -1.40
N VAL A 362 22.34 13.73 -1.56
CA VAL A 362 21.36 13.67 -0.47
C VAL A 362 20.63 12.33 -0.50
N ALA A 363 20.17 11.89 0.67
CA ALA A 363 19.33 10.71 0.80
C ALA A 363 18.01 11.07 1.50
N PHE A 364 16.91 10.58 0.95
CA PHE A 364 15.62 10.53 1.63
C PHE A 364 15.44 9.12 2.17
N GLY A 365 15.05 8.99 3.43
CA GLY A 365 14.93 7.68 4.07
C GLY A 365 16.27 7.02 4.38
N GLY A 366 17.35 7.80 4.51
CA GLY A 366 18.67 7.27 4.84
C GLY A 366 19.67 8.36 5.16
N ASN A 367 20.83 7.95 5.68
CA ASN A 367 21.96 8.84 5.90
C ASN A 367 22.98 8.66 4.78
N ALA A 368 23.36 9.75 4.11
CA ALA A 368 24.38 9.75 3.06
C ALA A 368 25.70 10.35 3.57
N ARG A 369 26.81 9.75 3.18
CA ARG A 369 28.17 10.26 3.41
C ARG A 369 29.02 10.05 2.15
N VAL A 370 29.81 11.03 1.79
CA VAL A 370 30.73 10.95 0.65
C VAL A 370 32.16 10.71 1.15
N ASP A 371 32.76 9.60 0.74
CA ASP A 371 34.15 9.24 1.02
C ASP A 371 34.93 9.19 -0.32
N GLY A 372 35.61 10.28 -0.66
CA GLY A 372 36.30 10.40 -1.96
C GLY A 372 35.32 10.40 -3.13
N HIS A 373 35.30 9.32 -3.92
CA HIS A 373 34.36 9.13 -5.03
C HIS A 373 33.21 8.18 -4.69
N THR A 374 33.18 7.61 -3.49
CA THR A 374 32.15 6.67 -3.06
C THR A 374 31.11 7.38 -2.21
N VAL A 375 29.86 7.33 -2.63
CA VAL A 375 28.69 7.76 -1.85
C VAL A 375 28.19 6.57 -1.08
N LYS A 376 28.32 6.60 0.24
CA LYS A 376 27.81 5.57 1.14
C LYS A 376 26.49 6.02 1.73
N VAL A 377 25.48 5.18 1.61
CA VAL A 377 24.14 5.43 2.13
C VAL A 377 23.75 4.28 3.04
N ALA A 378 23.31 4.62 4.25
CA ALA A 378 22.65 3.70 5.17
C ALA A 378 21.13 3.89 5.06
N PRO A 379 20.38 2.94 4.47
CA PRO A 379 18.92 2.94 4.47
C PRO A 379 18.36 2.96 5.89
N LEU A 380 17.44 3.90 6.14
CA LEU A 380 16.72 4.11 7.39
C LEU A 380 15.20 4.27 7.17
N ASP A 381 14.71 4.04 5.95
CA ASP A 381 13.29 3.94 5.67
C ASP A 381 12.67 2.76 6.43
N SER A 382 11.36 2.78 6.62
CA SER A 382 10.65 1.89 7.55
C SER A 382 10.95 0.41 7.33
N PHE A 383 11.15 -0.01 6.08
CA PHE A 383 11.26 -1.43 5.71
C PHE A 383 12.65 -1.83 5.24
N ARG A 384 13.43 -0.90 4.68
CA ARG A 384 14.74 -1.15 4.05
C ARG A 384 14.67 -2.24 2.97
N LEU A 385 13.55 -2.30 2.26
CA LEU A 385 13.31 -3.26 1.17
C LEU A 385 13.53 -2.65 -0.20
N ARG A 386 13.69 -1.33 -0.30
CA ARG A 386 13.67 -0.61 -1.57
C ARG A 386 14.66 0.54 -1.57
N VAL A 387 15.41 0.66 -2.66
CA VAL A 387 16.37 1.75 -2.88
C VAL A 387 16.22 2.25 -4.31
N TYR A 388 16.14 3.57 -4.47
CA TYR A 388 16.23 4.22 -5.78
C TYR A 388 17.50 5.06 -5.89
N VAL A 389 18.36 4.78 -6.86
CA VAL A 389 19.55 5.60 -7.19
C VAL A 389 19.21 6.48 -8.38
N ALA A 390 18.74 7.70 -8.11
CA ALA A 390 18.16 8.59 -9.10
C ALA A 390 19.10 8.93 -10.28
N PRO A 391 20.41 9.21 -10.07
CA PRO A 391 21.33 9.49 -11.19
C PRO A 391 21.57 8.30 -12.13
N LEU A 392 21.16 7.09 -11.74
CA LEU A 392 21.30 5.86 -12.53
C LEU A 392 19.94 5.31 -12.99
N GLY A 393 18.84 5.96 -12.62
CA GLY A 393 17.49 5.45 -12.82
C GLY A 393 17.25 4.09 -12.15
N LEU A 394 18.09 3.69 -11.20
CA LEU A 394 18.19 2.31 -10.71
C LEU A 394 17.25 2.07 -9.54
N TRP A 395 16.23 1.25 -9.75
CA TRP A 395 15.26 0.83 -8.75
C TRP A 395 15.55 -0.59 -8.29
N LEU A 396 15.91 -0.74 -7.01
CA LEU A 396 16.27 -2.00 -6.38
C LEU A 396 15.22 -2.37 -5.34
N THR A 397 14.66 -3.56 -5.45
CA THR A 397 13.66 -4.06 -4.48
C THR A 397 13.98 -5.47 -4.01
N LEU A 398 13.57 -5.80 -2.79
CA LEU A 398 13.75 -7.10 -2.17
C LEU A 398 12.40 -7.78 -1.93
N ASP A 399 12.19 -8.97 -2.50
CA ASP A 399 11.05 -9.82 -2.11
C ASP A 399 11.32 -10.53 -0.76
N ALA A 400 12.60 -10.65 -0.39
CA ALA A 400 13.11 -11.15 0.89
C ALA A 400 14.49 -10.57 1.18
N GLY A 401 14.82 -10.42 2.47
CA GLY A 401 16.06 -9.79 2.95
C GLY A 401 15.86 -8.31 3.28
N LYS A 402 16.93 -7.60 3.63
CA LYS A 402 16.93 -6.14 3.88
C LYS A 402 18.20 -5.50 3.36
N PHE A 403 18.12 -4.26 2.88
CA PHE A 403 19.28 -3.43 2.60
C PHE A 403 19.86 -2.88 3.91
N GLU A 404 21.16 -3.05 4.10
CA GLU A 404 21.92 -2.52 5.22
C GLU A 404 22.78 -1.32 4.79
N SER A 405 23.31 -1.36 3.57
CA SER A 405 24.14 -0.29 3.01
C SER A 405 24.04 -0.26 1.49
N VAL A 406 24.26 0.92 0.91
CA VAL A 406 24.40 1.13 -0.53
C VAL A 406 25.63 2.00 -0.77
N GLU A 407 26.51 1.57 -1.67
CA GLU A 407 27.68 2.32 -2.10
C GLU A 407 27.55 2.63 -3.59
N VAL A 408 27.64 3.91 -3.95
CA VAL A 408 27.62 4.36 -5.35
C VAL A 408 28.98 4.99 -5.66
N ASP A 409 29.69 4.45 -6.65
CA ASP A 409 30.88 5.08 -7.20
C ASP A 409 30.46 6.22 -8.14
N ALA A 410 30.70 7.45 -7.74
CA ALA A 410 30.32 8.64 -8.51
C ALA A 410 31.13 8.86 -9.79
N LYS A 411 32.24 8.13 -9.99
CA LYS A 411 33.05 8.17 -11.22
C LYS A 411 32.61 7.11 -12.22
N THR A 412 32.42 5.88 -11.76
CA THR A 412 32.14 4.73 -12.63
C THR A 412 30.65 4.41 -12.75
N GLY A 413 29.83 4.88 -11.80
CA GLY A 413 28.42 4.51 -11.68
C GLY A 413 28.21 3.10 -11.10
N ALA A 414 29.27 2.38 -10.72
CA ALA A 414 29.14 1.08 -10.08
C ALA A 414 28.39 1.20 -8.75
N VAL A 415 27.52 0.23 -8.46
CA VAL A 415 26.73 0.20 -7.23
C VAL A 415 27.02 -1.07 -6.46
N ARG A 416 27.33 -0.96 -5.17
CA ARG A 416 27.40 -2.11 -4.26
C ARG A 416 26.28 -2.03 -3.24
N VAL A 417 25.50 -3.11 -3.10
CA VAL A 417 24.48 -3.20 -2.05
C VAL A 417 24.92 -4.21 -1.01
N GLY A 418 24.86 -3.80 0.26
CA GLY A 418 25.05 -4.65 1.42
C GLY A 418 23.70 -5.12 1.91
N LEU A 419 23.48 -6.42 1.92
CA LEU A 419 22.26 -7.07 2.39
C LEU A 419 22.47 -7.58 3.81
N SER A 420 21.48 -7.42 4.68
CA SER A 420 21.52 -7.97 6.04
C SER A 420 21.69 -9.48 6.03
N GLY A 421 22.34 -10.01 7.06
CA GLY A 421 22.64 -11.45 7.16
C GLY A 421 21.42 -12.36 7.33
N VAL A 422 21.67 -13.67 7.26
CA VAL A 422 20.68 -14.74 7.45
C VAL A 422 19.91 -14.54 8.74
N THR A 423 18.58 -14.71 8.65
CA THR A 423 17.70 -14.82 9.81
C THR A 423 17.19 -16.26 9.93
N GLN A 424 16.48 -16.58 11.02
CA GLN A 424 15.84 -17.90 11.15
C GLN A 424 14.79 -18.19 10.06
N PHE A 425 14.26 -17.15 9.41
CA PHE A 425 13.19 -17.27 8.42
C PHE A 425 13.64 -16.97 6.98
N THR A 426 14.79 -16.29 6.82
CA THR A 426 15.27 -15.79 5.53
C THR A 426 16.73 -16.18 5.35
N SER A 427 16.98 -17.19 4.50
CA SER A 427 18.32 -17.68 4.18
C SER A 427 18.89 -17.10 2.88
N ALA A 428 18.04 -16.54 2.02
CA ALA A 428 18.44 -15.89 0.78
C ALA A 428 17.61 -14.62 0.58
N ALA A 429 18.26 -13.57 0.10
CA ALA A 429 17.59 -12.38 -0.39
C ALA A 429 17.15 -12.58 -1.85
N ARG A 430 16.11 -11.85 -2.24
CA ARG A 430 15.53 -11.92 -3.59
C ARG A 430 15.52 -10.53 -4.19
N LEU A 431 16.60 -10.20 -4.91
CA LEU A 431 16.85 -8.87 -5.45
C LEU A 431 16.24 -8.72 -6.84
N ARG A 432 15.40 -7.71 -7.02
CA ARG A 432 14.94 -7.23 -8.32
C ARG A 432 15.66 -5.96 -8.70
N ILE A 433 15.96 -5.84 -9.98
CA ILE A 433 16.67 -4.72 -10.57
C ILE A 433 15.81 -4.18 -11.71
N GLU A 434 15.37 -2.94 -11.57
CA GLU A 434 14.57 -2.25 -12.57
C GLU A 434 15.20 -0.89 -12.88
N GLN A 435 14.97 -0.39 -14.09
CA GLN A 435 15.38 0.96 -14.49
C GLN A 435 14.20 1.70 -15.12
N PRO A 436 13.27 2.24 -14.30
CA PRO A 436 12.11 2.98 -14.79
C PRO A 436 12.50 4.19 -15.62
N ALA A 437 13.48 4.99 -15.17
CA ALA A 437 14.04 6.08 -15.97
C ALA A 437 15.02 5.56 -17.01
N LYS A 438 14.79 5.89 -18.29
CA LYS A 438 15.74 5.63 -19.39
C LYS A 438 16.70 6.80 -19.55
N LEU A 439 17.77 6.80 -18.76
CA LEU A 439 18.76 7.88 -18.74
C LEU A 439 19.81 7.70 -19.84
N GLN A 440 20.10 8.78 -20.57
CA GLN A 440 21.13 8.77 -21.61
C GLN A 440 22.51 8.46 -21.01
N GLY A 441 23.22 7.49 -21.61
CA GLY A 441 24.56 7.10 -21.19
C GLY A 441 24.63 6.18 -19.98
N VAL A 442 23.48 5.73 -19.45
CA VAL A 442 23.42 4.74 -18.37
C VAL A 442 23.01 3.39 -18.96
N GLY A 443 23.90 2.39 -18.86
CA GLY A 443 23.64 1.03 -19.32
C GLY A 443 22.66 0.25 -18.43
N ILE A 444 22.32 -0.97 -18.84
CA ILE A 444 21.42 -1.85 -18.09
C ILE A 444 22.17 -2.49 -16.92
N PHE A 445 21.70 -2.28 -15.69
CA PHE A 445 22.35 -2.85 -14.52
C PHE A 445 22.05 -4.33 -14.34
N HIS A 446 23.07 -5.08 -13.94
CA HIS A 446 22.97 -6.48 -13.55
C HIS A 446 24.03 -6.82 -12.49
N PRO A 447 23.88 -7.94 -11.75
CA PRO A 447 24.94 -8.42 -10.86
C PRO A 447 26.24 -8.68 -11.63
N ALA A 448 27.37 -8.24 -11.07
CA ALA A 448 28.69 -8.45 -11.66
C ALA A 448 29.09 -9.94 -11.63
N LYS A 449 28.63 -10.67 -10.62
CA LYS A 449 28.78 -12.12 -10.51
C LYS A 449 27.48 -12.81 -10.94
N PRO A 450 27.54 -13.93 -11.66
CA PRO A 450 26.35 -14.70 -12.01
C PRO A 450 25.57 -15.12 -10.74
N LEU A 451 24.26 -14.88 -10.76
CA LEU A 451 23.32 -15.30 -9.73
C LEU A 451 22.18 -16.09 -10.38
N GLN A 452 21.63 -17.05 -9.65
CA GLN A 452 20.43 -17.75 -10.09
C GLN A 452 19.24 -16.78 -10.08
N THR A 453 18.32 -16.96 -11.02
CA THR A 453 17.08 -16.20 -11.10
C THR A 453 15.90 -17.10 -10.79
N GLU A 454 14.96 -16.59 -10.01
CA GLU A 454 13.70 -17.26 -9.68
C GLU A 454 12.60 -16.18 -9.67
N ARG A 455 11.53 -16.38 -10.44
CA ARG A 455 10.40 -15.42 -10.53
C ARG A 455 10.84 -13.99 -10.86
N ASP A 456 11.77 -13.85 -11.81
CA ASP A 456 12.39 -12.57 -12.22
C ASP A 456 13.18 -11.84 -11.11
N ALA A 457 13.56 -12.52 -10.03
CA ALA A 457 14.43 -11.99 -8.99
C ALA A 457 15.76 -12.77 -8.94
N TYR A 458 16.86 -12.07 -8.68
CA TYR A 458 18.16 -12.68 -8.39
C TYR A 458 18.16 -13.25 -6.97
N VAL A 459 18.48 -14.53 -6.84
CA VAL A 459 18.62 -15.21 -5.56
C VAL A 459 20.04 -14.97 -5.04
N VAL A 460 20.13 -14.29 -3.90
CA VAL A 460 21.40 -13.98 -3.22
C VAL A 460 21.45 -14.79 -1.92
N PRO A 461 22.23 -15.88 -1.86
CA PRO A 461 22.46 -16.60 -0.60
C PRO A 461 23.05 -15.64 0.43
N LEU A 462 22.42 -15.53 1.59
CA LEU A 462 22.87 -14.63 2.64
C LEU A 462 23.96 -15.30 3.49
N GLU A 463 24.92 -14.50 3.92
CA GLU A 463 25.92 -14.87 4.92
C GLU A 463 25.44 -14.51 6.33
N LYS A 464 26.18 -14.91 7.38
CA LYS A 464 25.85 -14.50 8.76
C LYS A 464 25.98 -12.99 8.99
N GLY A 465 26.86 -12.33 8.24
CA GLY A 465 27.05 -10.88 8.24
C GLY A 465 26.50 -10.23 6.98
N THR A 466 26.90 -8.98 6.73
CA THR A 466 26.50 -8.25 5.53
C THR A 466 26.97 -8.97 4.26
N THR A 467 26.04 -9.32 3.39
CA THR A 467 26.32 -9.94 2.09
C THR A 467 26.40 -8.86 1.02
N TRP A 468 27.53 -8.74 0.33
CA TRP A 468 27.73 -7.69 -0.67
C TRP A 468 27.46 -8.19 -2.09
N VAL A 469 26.61 -7.45 -2.80
CA VAL A 469 26.34 -7.66 -4.23
C VAL A 469 26.81 -6.43 -4.99
N GLU A 470 27.69 -6.64 -5.96
CA GLU A 470 28.15 -5.61 -6.89
C GLU A 470 27.27 -5.63 -8.14
N LEU A 471 26.78 -4.45 -8.52
CA LEU A 471 25.95 -4.19 -9.68
C LEU A 471 26.72 -3.28 -10.64
N ILE A 472 26.80 -3.70 -11.89
CA ILE A 472 27.48 -2.97 -12.96
C ILE A 472 26.51 -2.73 -14.11
N ALA A 473 26.68 -1.60 -14.79
CA ALA A 473 25.96 -1.34 -16.02
C ALA A 473 26.62 -2.09 -17.19
N GLY A 474 25.81 -2.76 -18.01
CA GLY A 474 26.23 -3.27 -19.31
C GLY A 474 26.80 -2.15 -20.18
N ARG A 475 27.80 -2.46 -21.00
CA ARG A 475 28.42 -1.51 -21.92
C ARG A 475 27.53 -1.12 -23.08
#